data_AF-A0A2G9MBU4-F1
#
_entry.id   AF-A0A2G9MBU4-F1
#
_cell.length_a   1.000
_cell.length_b   1.000
_cell.length_c   1.000
_cell.angle_alpha   90.00
_cell.angle_beta   90.00
_cell.angle_gamma   90.00
#
_symmetry.space_group_name_H-M   'P 1'
#
loop_
_entity.id
_entity.type
_entity.pdbx_description
1 polymer ?
#
loop_
_entity_poly.entity_id
_entity_poly.type
_entity_poly.pdbx_seq_one_letter_code
_entity_poly.pdbx_strand_id
1 'polypeptide(L)'
;MIVLLTPYDWIYGIATLAAVILSIVAGVIALTLFESARQRKYLAAWKPLLIALILFAAEELIGSLKVFGVWQYPGLTHVLPSFILIFLIAALIKQINIARGYGE
;
A
#
# COMPACT_ATOMS: atom_id res chain seq x y z
N MET A 1 4.17 8.49 -39.52
CA MET A 1 4.18 7.18 -38.86
C MET A 1 2.92 7.10 -38.02
N ILE A 2 1.89 6.39 -38.48
CA ILE A 2 0.65 6.19 -37.70
C ILE A 2 0.97 5.12 -36.66
N VAL A 3 1.00 5.49 -35.38
CA VAL A 3 1.20 4.53 -34.29
C VAL A 3 -0.07 3.69 -34.20
N LEU A 4 -0.02 2.48 -34.72
CA LEU A 4 -1.09 1.49 -34.59
C LEU A 4 -1.13 1.04 -33.14
N LEU A 5 -2.11 1.54 -32.38
CA LEU A 5 -2.39 1.09 -31.01
C LEU A 5 -2.63 -0.42 -31.04
N THR A 6 -1.77 -1.16 -30.37
CA THR A 6 -1.95 -2.60 -30.25
C THR A 6 -3.04 -2.89 -29.21
N PRO A 7 -3.74 -4.04 -29.31
CA PRO A 7 -4.67 -4.46 -28.26
C PRO A 7 -4.02 -4.48 -26.86
N TYR A 8 -2.70 -4.72 -26.80
CA TYR A 8 -1.91 -4.65 -25.57
C TYR A 8 -1.91 -3.24 -24.95
N ASP A 9 -1.67 -2.20 -25.74
CA ASP A 9 -1.65 -0.80 -25.27
C ASP A 9 -3.00 -0.39 -24.67
N TRP A 10 -4.09 -0.88 -25.27
CA TRP A 10 -5.45 -0.60 -24.79
C TRP A 10 -5.74 -1.29 -23.44
N ILE A 11 -5.41 -2.57 -23.32
CA ILE A 11 -5.58 -3.34 -22.08
C ILE A 11 -4.70 -2.74 -20.98
N TYR A 12 -3.45 -2.40 -21.31
CA TYR A 12 -2.51 -1.81 -20.37
C TYR A 12 -2.99 -0.45 -19.85
N GLY A 13 -3.50 0.41 -20.74
CA GLY A 13 -4.08 1.70 -20.37
C GLY A 13 -5.28 1.56 -19.43
N ILE A 14 -6.18 0.63 -19.70
CA ILE A 14 -7.36 0.37 -18.85
C ILE A 14 -6.96 -0.20 -17.49
N ALA A 15 -6.03 -1.16 -17.47
CA ALA A 15 -5.54 -1.74 -16.22
C ALA A 15 -4.91 -0.67 -15.32
N THR A 16 -4.13 0.24 -15.92
CA THR A 16 -3.50 1.36 -15.20
C THR A 16 -4.55 2.32 -14.64
N LEU A 17 -5.55 2.71 -15.44
CA LEU A 17 -6.66 3.56 -14.98
C LEU A 17 -7.47 2.90 -13.85
N ALA A 18 -7.76 1.60 -13.98
CA ALA A 18 -8.46 0.83 -12.96
C ALA A 18 -7.65 0.77 -11.66
N ALA A 19 -6.34 0.55 -11.72
CA ALA A 19 -5.46 0.54 -10.55
C ALA A 19 -5.46 1.89 -9.82
N VAL A 20 -5.42 3.01 -10.56
CA VAL A 20 -5.53 4.35 -9.97
C VAL A 20 -6.86 4.53 -9.25
N ILE A 21 -7.98 4.19 -9.89
CA ILE A 21 -9.32 4.28 -9.26
C ILE A 21 -9.39 3.41 -8.00
N LEU A 22 -8.92 2.17 -8.07
CA LEU A 22 -8.90 1.24 -6.93
C LEU A 22 -8.04 1.78 -5.78
N SER A 23 -6.90 2.39 -6.06
CA SER A 23 -6.02 2.99 -5.04
C SER A 23 -6.71 4.14 -4.29
N ILE A 24 -7.48 4.97 -5.01
CA ILE A 24 -8.25 6.07 -4.41
C ILE A 24 -9.34 5.50 -3.48
N VAL A 25 -10.11 4.53 -3.97
CA VAL A 25 -11.17 3.87 -3.18
C VAL A 25 -10.58 3.21 -1.93
N ALA A 26 -9.45 2.49 -2.09
CA ALA A 26 -8.75 1.88 -0.97
C ALA A 26 -8.27 2.93 0.06
N GLY A 27 -7.76 4.08 -0.39
CA GLY A 27 -7.37 5.20 0.47
C GLY A 27 -8.56 5.75 1.27
N VAL A 28 -9.72 5.93 0.64
CA VAL A 28 -10.94 6.39 1.31
C VAL A 28 -11.42 5.37 2.35
N ILE A 29 -11.42 4.09 2.02
CA ILE A 29 -11.78 3.02 2.95
C ILE A 29 -10.80 2.99 4.14
N ALA A 30 -9.50 3.15 3.89
CA ALA A 30 -8.50 3.20 4.95
C ALA A 30 -8.73 4.39 5.89
N LEU A 31 -9.00 5.59 5.35
CA LEU A 31 -9.28 6.79 6.16
C LEU A 31 -10.52 6.61 7.04
N THR A 32 -11.61 6.08 6.49
CA THR A 32 -12.85 5.86 7.24
C THR A 32 -12.70 4.80 8.33
N LEU A 33 -11.94 3.73 8.06
CA LEU A 33 -11.58 2.73 9.06
C LEU A 33 -10.71 3.32 10.18
N PHE A 34 -9.73 4.16 9.85
CA PHE A 34 -8.89 4.84 10.85
C PHE A 34 -9.68 5.81 11.72
N GLU A 35 -10.60 6.57 11.15
CA GLU A 35 -11.45 7.51 11.88
C GLU A 35 -12.39 6.79 12.85
N SER A 36 -13.05 5.71 12.39
CA SER A 36 -13.91 4.86 13.22
C SER A 36 -13.12 4.12 14.31
N ALA A 37 -11.90 3.69 13.97
CA ALA A 37 -11.01 3.06 14.93
C ALA A 37 -10.49 4.04 15.99
N ARG A 38 -10.34 5.34 15.68
CA ARG A 38 -9.73 6.40 16.54
C ARG A 38 -10.36 6.52 17.94
N GLN A 39 -11.58 6.04 18.11
CA GLN A 39 -12.33 6.15 19.36
C GLN A 39 -12.00 5.05 20.40
N ARG A 40 -11.19 4.04 20.09
CA ARG A 40 -10.88 2.92 21.02
C ARG A 40 -9.40 2.83 21.39
N LYS A 41 -9.07 2.69 22.69
CA LYS A 41 -7.69 2.50 23.22
C LYS A 41 -6.88 1.36 22.57
N TYR A 42 -7.56 0.45 21.87
CA TYR A 42 -7.02 -0.69 21.11
C TYR A 42 -6.16 -0.29 19.88
N LEU A 43 -6.07 1.00 19.55
CA LEU A 43 -5.39 1.56 18.37
C LEU A 43 -3.87 1.55 18.38
N ALA A 44 -3.21 1.17 19.47
CA ALA A 44 -1.76 1.19 19.50
C ALA A 44 -1.15 0.29 18.39
N ALA A 45 -1.89 -0.74 17.95
CA ALA A 45 -1.60 -1.62 16.81
C ALA A 45 -1.69 -0.94 15.43
N TRP A 46 -2.41 0.17 15.31
CA TRP A 46 -2.65 0.83 14.03
C TRP A 46 -1.48 1.73 13.60
N LYS A 47 -0.63 2.17 14.53
CA LYS A 47 0.59 2.94 14.20
C LYS A 47 1.53 2.18 13.23
N PRO A 48 1.96 0.93 13.52
CA PRO A 48 2.79 0.18 12.59
C PRO A 48 2.05 -0.14 11.27
N LEU A 49 0.73 -0.38 11.31
CA LEU A 49 -0.07 -0.58 10.10
C LEU A 49 -0.09 0.66 9.20
N LEU A 50 -0.22 1.86 9.78
CA LEU A 50 -0.19 3.13 9.04
C LEU A 50 1.18 3.33 8.36
N ILE A 51 2.26 3.01 9.08
CA ILE A 51 3.63 3.05 8.53
C ILE A 51 3.76 2.06 7.37
N ALA A 52 3.25 0.82 7.52
CA ALA A 52 3.25 -0.17 6.43
C ALA A 52 2.49 0.33 5.19
N LEU A 53 1.33 0.96 5.38
CA LEU A 53 0.53 1.52 4.29
C LEU A 53 1.23 2.68 3.58
N ILE A 54 1.93 3.55 4.31
CA ILE A 54 2.72 4.63 3.71
C ILE A 54 3.89 4.07 2.90
N LEU A 55 4.61 3.08 3.44
CA LEU A 55 5.70 2.41 2.73
C LEU A 55 5.18 1.70 1.48
N PHE A 56 4.03 1.05 1.55
CA PHE A 56 3.37 0.42 0.43
C PHE A 56 2.98 1.43 -0.67
N ALA A 57 2.40 2.57 -0.29
CA ALA A 57 2.08 3.64 -1.24
C ALA A 57 3.35 4.22 -1.91
N ALA A 58 4.45 4.35 -1.15
CA ALA A 58 5.73 4.77 -1.71
C ALA A 58 6.31 3.72 -2.68
N GLU A 59 6.17 2.43 -2.36
CA GLU A 59 6.56 1.34 -3.26
C GLU A 59 5.79 1.38 -4.57
N GLU A 60 4.46 1.55 -4.52
CA GLU A 60 3.60 1.65 -5.71
C GLU A 60 3.99 2.85 -6.59
N LEU A 61 4.30 4.01 -5.99
CA LEU A 61 4.83 5.16 -6.73
C LEU A 61 6.15 4.83 -7.43
N ILE A 62 7.10 4.21 -6.72
CA ILE A 62 8.40 3.82 -7.30
C ILE A 62 8.21 2.76 -8.39
N GLY A 63 7.31 1.80 -8.17
CA GLY A 63 6.93 0.78 -9.14
C GLY A 63 6.37 1.42 -10.41
N SER A 64 5.47 2.39 -10.28
CA SER A 64 4.92 3.13 -11.42
C SER A 64 6.02 3.89 -12.19
N LEU A 65 6.93 4.58 -11.49
CA LEU A 65 8.06 5.31 -12.09
C LEU A 65 9.02 4.37 -12.85
N LYS A 66 9.20 3.14 -12.35
CA LYS A 66 9.98 2.10 -13.04
C LYS A 66 9.32 1.67 -14.35
N VAL A 67 7.99 1.51 -14.36
CA VAL A 67 7.28 1.11 -15.57
C VAL A 67 7.32 2.22 -16.63
N PHE A 68 7.26 3.49 -16.23
CA PHE A 68 7.43 4.63 -17.14
C PHE A 68 8.89 4.91 -17.54
N GLY A 69 9.85 4.12 -17.07
CA GLY A 69 11.27 4.25 -17.43
C GLY A 69 11.99 5.44 -16.80
N VAL A 70 11.37 6.11 -15.81
CA VAL A 70 11.95 7.28 -15.12
C VAL A 70 13.02 6.83 -14.10
N TRP A 71 12.90 5.63 -13.54
CA TRP A 71 13.82 5.10 -12.53
C TRP A 71 14.01 3.59 -12.64
N GLN A 72 15.25 3.10 -12.84
CA GLN A 72 15.49 1.67 -13.12
C GLN A 72 16.22 0.89 -12.02
N TYR A 73 16.47 1.47 -10.84
CA TYR A 73 17.25 0.77 -9.80
C TYR A 73 16.53 -0.49 -9.27
N PRO A 74 17.07 -1.71 -9.50
CA PRO A 74 16.37 -2.96 -9.21
C PRO A 74 16.39 -3.36 -7.73
N GLY A 75 17.28 -2.77 -6.91
CA GLY A 75 17.42 -3.14 -5.50
C GLY A 75 16.30 -2.62 -4.60
N LEU A 76 15.69 -1.47 -4.92
CA LEU A 76 14.69 -0.85 -4.04
C LEU A 76 13.39 -1.67 -3.95
N THR A 77 12.98 -2.32 -5.05
CA THR A 77 11.75 -3.10 -5.13
C THR A 77 11.77 -4.41 -4.36
N HIS A 78 12.94 -4.86 -3.87
CA HIS A 78 13.05 -6.06 -3.02
C HIS A 78 13.19 -5.71 -1.54
N VAL A 79 13.81 -4.57 -1.26
CA VAL A 79 14.10 -4.11 0.10
C VAL A 79 12.84 -3.51 0.75
N LEU A 80 12.07 -2.68 0.02
CA LEU A 80 10.85 -2.07 0.55
C LEU A 80 9.77 -3.08 1.00
N PRO A 81 9.42 -4.12 0.22
CA PRO A 81 8.48 -5.16 0.65
C PRO A 81 8.86 -5.83 1.97
N SER A 82 10.16 -6.05 2.18
CA SER A 82 10.67 -6.68 3.40
C SER A 82 10.37 -5.82 4.63
N PHE A 83 10.53 -4.50 4.51
CA PHE A 83 10.17 -3.56 5.58
C PHE A 83 8.65 -3.49 5.81
N ILE A 84 7.86 -3.44 4.74
CA ILE A 84 6.39 -3.46 4.82
C ILE A 84 5.92 -4.69 5.59
N LEU A 85 6.47 -5.86 5.27
CA LEU A 85 6.14 -7.12 5.94
C LEU A 85 6.47 -7.09 7.43
N ILE A 86 7.63 -6.55 7.82
CA ILE A 86 8.01 -6.39 9.24
C ILE A 86 6.98 -5.52 9.99
N PHE A 87 6.57 -4.40 9.40
CA PHE A 87 5.56 -3.52 10.00
C PHE A 87 4.17 -4.17 10.08
N LEU A 88 3.79 -4.97 9.09
CA LEU A 88 2.55 -5.74 9.12
C LEU A 88 2.57 -6.82 10.22
N ILE A 89 3.68 -7.55 10.36
CA ILE A 89 3.85 -8.54 11.44
C ILE A 89 3.78 -7.85 12.81
N ALA A 90 4.46 -6.72 12.98
CA ALA A 90 4.42 -5.95 14.22
C ALA A 90 3.01 -5.44 14.55
N ALA A 91 2.26 -4.97 13.55
CA ALA A 91 0.86 -4.57 13.70
C ALA A 91 -0.01 -5.76 14.15
N LEU A 92 0.20 -6.93 13.55
CA LEU A 92 -0.57 -8.14 13.83
C LEU A 92 -0.29 -8.68 15.25
N ILE A 93 0.98 -8.75 15.65
CA ILE A 93 1.37 -9.14 17.02
C ILE A 93 0.73 -8.20 18.03
N LYS A 94 0.80 -6.89 17.77
CA LYS A 94 0.24 -5.88 18.67
C LYS A 94 -1.28 -6.00 18.76
N GLN A 95 -1.97 -6.27 17.65
CA GLN A 95 -3.41 -6.51 17.64
C GLN A 95 -3.79 -7.78 18.42
N ILE A 96 -3.03 -8.87 18.27
CA ILE A 96 -3.25 -10.12 19.02
C ILE A 96 -3.05 -9.91 20.53
N ASN A 97 -1.99 -9.23 20.95
CA ASN A 97 -1.73 -8.97 22.37
C ASN A 97 -2.83 -8.12 23.00
N ILE A 98 -3.29 -7.10 22.28
CA ILE A 98 -4.41 -6.27 22.69
C ILE A 98 -5.70 -7.12 22.79
N ALA A 99 -5.99 -7.99 21.81
CA ALA A 99 -7.17 -8.86 21.82
C ALA A 99 -7.15 -9.89 22.96
N ARG A 100 -5.94 -10.28 23.41
CA ARG A 100 -5.72 -11.16 24.57
C ARG A 100 -5.78 -10.43 25.92
N GLY A 101 -5.95 -9.11 25.93
CA GLY A 101 -6.03 -8.31 27.16
C GLY A 101 -4.67 -7.93 27.76
N TYR A 102 -3.55 -8.19 27.10
CA TYR A 102 -2.19 -7.82 27.55
C TYR A 102 -1.78 -6.39 27.14
N GLY A 103 -2.73 -5.57 26.68
CA GLY A 103 -2.47 -4.22 26.19
C GLY A 103 -2.51 -3.18 27.31
N GLU A 104 -1.40 -3.06 28.05
CA GLU A 104 -1.08 -1.87 28.85
C GLU A 104 -0.28 -0.85 28.01
#